data_AF-A0A2P7BWY3-F1
#
_entry.id   AF-A0A2P7BWY3-F1
#
_cell.length_a   1.000
_cell.length_b   1.000
_cell.length_c   1.000
_cell.angle_alpha   90.00
_cell.angle_beta   90.00
_cell.angle_gamma   90.00
#
_symmetry.space_group_name_H-M   'P 1'
#
loop_
_entity.id
_entity.type
_entity.pdbx_description
1 polymer ?
#
loop_
_entity_poly.entity_id
_entity_poly.type
_entity_poly.pdbx_seq_one_letter_code
_entity_poly.pdbx_strand_id
1 'polypeptide(L)'
;MLFTVLASEGVAAEEPELWTAGPYTFSDELGGFTIRSISGKGTIDDPIVIVEEFDSATPTTLVIRTERIALANPSEDVGILFYLRVRAINGSGHPWIEFAFELQEQLHVPSDYGDGLSFYQPGDKTGMIHSNGFKEYSDDFEPYDRMVFRGGQVDPRANATFEFPVADFTPKRLFYLVQDPRIPSS
;
A
#
# COMPACT_ATOMS: atom_id res chain seq x y z
N MET A 1 11.63 24.63 54.26
CA MET A 1 11.90 24.65 52.81
C MET A 1 11.17 23.46 52.20
N LEU A 2 10.13 23.72 51.41
CA LEU A 2 9.38 22.68 50.69
C LEU A 2 9.76 22.81 49.22
N PHE A 3 10.44 21.80 48.66
CA PHE A 3 10.74 21.73 47.24
C PHE A 3 9.52 21.14 46.52
N THR A 4 8.87 21.96 45.70
CA THR A 4 7.84 21.50 44.76
C THR A 4 8.57 20.88 43.56
N VAL A 5 8.43 19.57 43.37
CA VAL A 5 8.84 18.89 42.15
C VAL A 5 7.77 19.16 41.09
N LEU A 6 8.14 19.88 40.04
CA LEU A 6 7.36 19.95 38.80
C LEU A 6 7.58 18.63 38.06
N ALA A 7 6.54 17.80 37.99
CA ALA A 7 6.53 16.65 37.09
C ALA A 7 6.40 17.17 35.65
N SER A 8 7.39 16.86 34.83
CA SER A 8 7.33 17.03 33.38
C SER A 8 6.42 15.93 32.84
N GLU A 9 5.19 16.28 32.44
CA GLU A 9 4.37 15.41 31.60
C GLU A 9 5.05 15.30 30.24
N GLY A 10 5.82 14.23 30.04
CA GLY A 10 6.25 13.84 28.71
C GLY A 10 5.01 13.54 27.87
N VAL A 11 4.89 14.18 26.72
CA VAL A 11 3.90 13.79 25.71
C VAL A 11 4.24 12.35 25.33
N ALA A 12 3.41 11.41 25.77
CA ALA A 12 3.48 10.05 25.27
C ALA A 12 3.26 10.16 23.76
N ALA A 13 4.23 9.74 22.96
CA ALA A 13 4.00 9.52 21.54
C ALA A 13 2.85 8.51 21.45
N GLU A 14 1.73 8.91 20.84
CA GLU A 14 0.64 7.98 20.59
C GLU A 14 1.20 6.81 19.78
N GLU A 15 0.93 5.58 20.22
CA GLU A 15 1.30 4.41 19.43
C GLU A 15 0.58 4.49 18.08
N PRO A 16 1.27 4.22 16.96
CA PRO A 16 0.66 4.31 15.64
C PRO A 16 -0.56 3.40 15.55
N GLU A 17 -1.64 3.89 14.95
CA GLU A 17 -2.86 3.11 14.79
C GLU A 17 -2.60 1.90 13.88
N LEU A 18 -3.02 0.72 14.35
CA LEU A 18 -2.95 -0.53 13.60
C LEU A 18 -4.34 -0.87 13.06
N TRP A 19 -4.51 -0.72 11.76
CA TRP A 19 -5.74 -1.03 11.05
C TRP A 19 -5.75 -2.50 10.67
N THR A 20 -6.84 -3.23 10.95
CA THR A 20 -6.92 -4.68 10.70
C THR A 20 -7.95 -4.99 9.62
N ALA A 21 -7.57 -5.80 8.64
CA ALA A 21 -8.49 -6.38 7.66
C ALA A 21 -7.97 -7.73 7.16
N GLY A 22 -8.87 -8.71 7.01
CA GLY A 22 -8.46 -10.10 6.81
C GLY A 22 -7.46 -10.57 7.89
N PRO A 23 -6.44 -11.37 7.55
CA PRO A 23 -5.37 -11.76 8.45
C PRO A 23 -4.18 -10.78 8.49
N TYR A 24 -4.37 -9.53 8.07
CA TYR A 24 -3.31 -8.52 7.93
C TYR A 24 -3.57 -7.30 8.82
N THR A 25 -2.49 -6.63 9.20
CA THR A 25 -2.53 -5.29 9.78
C THR A 25 -1.79 -4.29 8.89
N PHE A 26 -2.27 -3.05 8.92
CA PHE A 26 -1.87 -1.95 8.04
C PHE A 26 -1.62 -0.72 8.90
N SER A 27 -0.58 0.05 8.56
CA SER A 27 -0.26 1.28 9.28
C SER A 27 0.39 2.32 8.39
N ASP A 28 0.03 3.57 8.65
CA ASP A 28 0.64 4.80 8.14
C ASP A 28 1.73 5.35 9.08
N GLU A 29 2.30 4.50 9.94
CA GLU A 29 3.32 4.86 10.94
C GLU A 29 4.57 5.59 10.40
N LEU A 30 4.83 5.49 9.09
CA LEU A 30 5.93 6.19 8.42
C LEU A 30 5.56 7.61 7.94
N GLY A 31 4.28 7.99 8.02
CA GLY A 31 3.76 9.31 7.69
C GLY A 31 3.69 9.60 6.18
N GLY A 32 3.20 10.81 5.84
CA GLY A 32 3.02 11.28 4.45
C GLY A 32 1.63 11.05 3.86
N PHE A 33 0.83 10.19 4.50
CA PHE A 33 -0.59 9.99 4.25
C PHE A 33 -1.31 9.65 5.56
N THR A 34 -2.63 9.58 5.53
CA THR A 34 -3.44 9.09 6.65
C THR A 34 -4.41 8.01 6.20
N ILE A 35 -4.44 6.88 6.91
CA ILE A 35 -5.49 5.88 6.72
C ILE A 35 -6.79 6.41 7.35
N ARG A 36 -7.86 6.48 6.56
CA ARG A 36 -9.18 6.96 6.99
C ARG A 36 -10.13 5.85 7.38
N SER A 37 -9.99 4.68 6.75
CA SER A 37 -10.77 3.49 7.06
C SER A 37 -10.19 2.26 6.39
N ILE A 38 -10.45 1.09 6.97
CA ILE A 38 -10.16 -0.21 6.35
C ILE A 38 -11.37 -1.15 6.43
N SER A 39 -11.51 -2.05 5.46
CA SER A 39 -12.52 -3.11 5.47
C SER A 39 -12.12 -4.29 4.57
N GLY A 40 -12.95 -5.33 4.53
CA GLY A 40 -12.80 -6.45 3.61
C GLY A 40 -12.00 -7.63 4.16
N LYS A 41 -11.97 -8.73 3.40
CA LYS A 41 -11.34 -10.01 3.80
C LYS A 41 -10.08 -10.34 3.01
N GLY A 42 -9.87 -9.71 1.86
CA GLY A 42 -8.73 -9.94 0.98
C GLY A 42 -8.95 -11.00 -0.09
N THR A 43 -10.19 -11.42 -0.31
CA THR A 43 -10.54 -12.33 -1.41
C THR A 43 -10.85 -11.54 -2.68
N ILE A 44 -10.90 -12.18 -3.85
CA ILE A 44 -11.26 -11.50 -5.10
C ILE A 44 -12.66 -10.85 -5.06
N ASP A 45 -13.63 -11.50 -4.41
CA ASP A 45 -15.01 -10.99 -4.30
C ASP A 45 -15.19 -9.99 -3.12
N ASP A 46 -14.21 -9.92 -2.22
CA ASP A 46 -14.22 -9.10 -1.00
C ASP A 46 -12.78 -8.63 -0.69
N PRO A 47 -12.21 -7.75 -1.54
CA PRO A 47 -10.84 -7.30 -1.41
C PRO A 47 -10.67 -6.48 -0.13
N ILE A 48 -9.45 -6.41 0.40
CA ILE A 48 -9.16 -5.44 1.46
C ILE A 48 -9.28 -4.05 0.84
N VAL A 49 -10.13 -3.20 1.40
CA VAL A 49 -10.31 -1.83 0.94
C VAL A 49 -9.70 -0.89 1.95
N ILE A 50 -8.69 -0.12 1.53
CA ILE A 50 -8.07 0.94 2.34
C ILE A 50 -8.44 2.28 1.74
N VAL A 51 -8.94 3.20 2.56
CA VAL A 51 -9.16 4.59 2.17
C VAL A 51 -8.04 5.42 2.77
N GLU A 52 -7.32 6.14 1.93
CA GLU A 52 -6.09 6.86 2.28
C GLU A 52 -6.19 8.30 1.81
N GLU A 53 -5.70 9.25 2.59
CA GLU A 53 -5.63 10.66 2.21
C GLU A 53 -4.17 11.14 2.19
N PHE A 54 -3.77 11.74 1.07
CA PHE A 54 -2.40 12.17 0.82
C PHE A 54 -2.31 13.68 0.87
N ASP A 55 -1.65 14.23 1.88
CA ASP A 55 -1.49 15.68 2.07
C ASP A 55 -0.40 16.29 1.17
N SER A 56 0.38 15.46 0.47
CA SER A 56 1.40 15.88 -0.49
C SER A 56 1.49 14.90 -1.66
N ALA A 57 2.23 15.27 -2.71
CA ALA A 57 2.58 14.37 -3.82
C ALA A 57 3.98 13.74 -3.64
N THR A 58 4.41 13.55 -2.40
CA THR A 58 5.69 12.89 -2.08
C THR A 58 5.46 11.39 -1.97
N PRO A 59 6.39 10.54 -2.44
CA PRO A 59 6.30 9.11 -2.19
C PRO A 59 6.16 8.81 -0.70
N THR A 60 5.25 7.91 -0.36
CA THR A 60 5.00 7.45 1.01
C THR A 60 4.88 5.93 1.04
N THR A 61 4.91 5.34 2.23
CA THR A 61 4.99 3.90 2.42
C THR A 61 3.96 3.42 3.43
N LEU A 62 3.07 2.54 2.97
CA LEU A 62 2.17 1.76 3.80
C LEU A 62 2.91 0.55 4.38
N VAL A 63 2.79 0.33 5.69
CA VAL A 63 3.38 -0.81 6.37
C VAL A 63 2.35 -1.93 6.51
N ILE A 64 2.70 -3.13 6.04
CA ILE A 64 1.79 -4.29 6.02
C ILE A 64 2.41 -5.42 6.83
N ARG A 65 1.63 -6.00 7.74
CA ARG A 65 2.07 -7.09 8.61
C ARG A 65 1.10 -8.25 8.62
N THR A 66 1.61 -9.44 8.90
CA THR A 66 0.81 -10.63 9.21
C THR A 66 1.54 -11.58 10.14
N GLU A 67 0.77 -12.29 10.95
CA GLU A 67 1.27 -13.44 11.72
C GLU A 67 1.13 -14.76 10.94
N ARG A 68 0.45 -14.74 9.78
CA ARG A 68 0.21 -15.92 8.96
C ARG A 68 1.30 -16.06 7.90
N ILE A 69 2.30 -16.89 8.19
CA ILE A 69 3.44 -17.16 7.29
C ILE A 69 3.32 -18.47 6.49
N ALA A 70 2.24 -19.23 6.67
CA ALA A 70 2.05 -20.49 5.95
C ALA A 70 1.05 -20.27 4.81
N LEU A 71 1.50 -20.49 3.57
CA LEU A 71 0.60 -20.88 2.48
C LEU A 71 -0.06 -22.19 2.91
N ALA A 72 -1.39 -22.23 2.92
CA ALA A 72 -2.11 -23.39 3.43
C ALA A 72 -1.81 -24.62 2.57
N ASN A 73 -1.56 -24.43 1.27
CA ASN A 73 -1.09 -25.44 0.32
C ASN A 73 -0.35 -24.79 -0.88
N PRO A 74 0.98 -24.89 -1.00
CA PRO A 74 1.75 -24.32 -2.11
C PRO A 74 1.37 -24.81 -3.51
N SER A 75 0.66 -25.95 -3.61
CA SER A 75 0.18 -26.53 -4.87
C SER A 75 -1.19 -26.02 -5.32
N GLU A 76 -1.93 -25.35 -4.42
CA GLU A 76 -3.27 -24.80 -4.67
C GLU A 76 -3.29 -23.27 -4.57
N ASP A 77 -2.45 -22.73 -3.68
CA ASP A 77 -2.23 -21.30 -3.52
C ASP A 77 -1.30 -20.81 -4.64
N VAL A 78 -1.86 -20.08 -5.61
CA VAL A 78 -1.13 -19.41 -6.70
C VAL A 78 -0.16 -18.31 -6.20
N GLY A 79 0.19 -18.29 -4.91
CA GLY A 79 1.06 -17.30 -4.27
C GLY A 79 0.37 -15.97 -3.93
N ILE A 80 -0.88 -15.77 -4.35
CA ILE A 80 -1.65 -14.56 -3.99
C ILE A 80 -1.99 -14.61 -2.49
N LEU A 81 -1.52 -13.59 -1.76
CA LEU A 81 -1.82 -13.38 -0.36
C LEU A 81 -3.22 -12.80 -0.16
N PHE A 82 -3.53 -11.73 -0.89
CA PHE A 82 -4.83 -11.05 -0.87
C PHE A 82 -5.00 -10.14 -2.09
N TYR A 83 -6.24 -9.73 -2.33
CA TYR A 83 -6.59 -8.64 -3.23
C TYR A 83 -6.73 -7.34 -2.43
N LEU A 84 -6.08 -6.28 -2.90
CA LEU A 84 -6.10 -4.96 -2.29
C LEU A 84 -6.80 -3.97 -3.21
N ARG A 85 -7.67 -3.14 -2.64
CA ARG A 85 -8.24 -1.96 -3.27
C ARG A 85 -7.86 -0.72 -2.47
N VAL A 86 -6.94 0.09 -2.98
CA VAL A 86 -6.59 1.39 -2.42
C VAL A 86 -7.53 2.45 -2.99
N ARG A 87 -8.17 3.24 -2.13
CA ARG A 87 -8.88 4.47 -2.50
C ARG A 87 -8.07 5.66 -2.01
N ALA A 88 -7.26 6.24 -2.89
CA ALA A 88 -6.40 7.38 -2.59
C ALA A 88 -7.13 8.69 -2.84
N ILE A 89 -7.28 9.51 -1.80
CA ILE A 89 -7.85 10.85 -1.82
C ILE A 89 -6.70 11.85 -2.01
N ASN A 90 -6.84 12.72 -3.01
CA ASN A 90 -5.84 13.73 -3.32
C ASN A 90 -6.01 14.96 -2.42
N GLY A 91 -5.36 14.96 -1.26
CA GLY A 91 -5.24 16.13 -0.38
C GLY A 91 -4.09 17.08 -0.75
N SER A 92 -3.26 16.73 -1.74
CA SER A 92 -1.95 17.36 -2.00
C SER A 92 -1.98 18.79 -2.53
N GLY A 93 -3.15 19.29 -2.94
CA GLY A 93 -3.30 20.61 -3.57
C GLY A 93 -2.86 20.66 -5.04
N HIS A 94 -2.32 19.58 -5.59
CA HIS A 94 -1.89 19.48 -7.00
C HIS A 94 -2.59 18.32 -7.71
N PRO A 95 -2.91 18.43 -9.01
CA PRO A 95 -3.44 17.29 -9.76
C PRO A 95 -2.40 16.19 -9.91
N TRP A 96 -2.81 14.94 -9.76
CA TRP A 96 -1.98 13.78 -10.07
C TRP A 96 -2.20 13.33 -11.51
N ILE A 97 -1.13 13.01 -12.24
CA ILE A 97 -1.16 12.52 -13.62
C ILE A 97 -0.63 11.09 -13.78
N GLU A 98 0.09 10.60 -12.77
CA GLU A 98 0.47 9.19 -12.63
C GLU A 98 0.34 8.79 -11.17
N PHE A 99 0.22 7.49 -10.92
CA PHE A 99 0.34 6.92 -9.59
C PHE A 99 1.09 5.60 -9.69
N ALA A 100 2.18 5.46 -8.94
CA ALA A 100 2.98 4.24 -8.92
C ALA A 100 2.88 3.53 -7.57
N PHE A 101 2.94 2.20 -7.63
CA PHE A 101 3.06 1.31 -6.49
C PHE A 101 4.33 0.50 -6.62
N GLU A 102 5.01 0.24 -5.50
CA GLU A 102 6.14 -0.69 -5.44
C GLU A 102 6.07 -1.50 -4.15
N LEU A 103 6.21 -2.83 -4.28
CA LEU A 103 6.36 -3.71 -3.11
C LEU A 103 7.82 -3.70 -2.66
N GLN A 104 8.05 -3.78 -1.35
CA GLN A 104 9.40 -3.91 -0.79
C GLN A 104 9.41 -4.92 0.36
N GLU A 105 10.33 -5.88 0.33
CA GLU A 105 10.62 -6.73 1.50
C GLU A 105 11.31 -5.90 2.59
N GLN A 106 12.31 -5.13 2.19
CA GLN A 106 13.10 -4.29 3.09
C GLN A 106 12.83 -2.83 2.76
N LEU A 107 12.53 -2.03 3.78
CA LEU A 107 12.20 -0.61 3.61
C LEU A 107 13.30 0.13 2.83
N HIS A 108 12.90 0.80 1.75
CA HIS A 108 13.77 1.56 0.83
C HIS A 108 14.76 0.71 0.00
N VAL A 109 14.60 -0.60 0.01
CA VAL A 109 15.29 -1.50 -0.92
C VAL A 109 14.27 -1.92 -1.97
N PRO A 110 14.49 -1.60 -3.25
CA PRO A 110 13.63 -2.09 -4.31
C PRO A 110 13.55 -3.62 -4.26
N SER A 111 12.33 -4.14 -4.21
CA SER A 111 12.06 -5.58 -4.32
C SER A 111 12.49 -6.06 -5.69
N ASP A 112 13.09 -7.24 -5.75
CA ASP A 112 13.36 -7.92 -7.01
C ASP A 112 12.71 -9.30 -7.05
N TYR A 113 12.64 -9.88 -8.24
CA TYR A 113 12.08 -11.23 -8.45
C TYR A 113 12.58 -12.29 -7.45
N GLY A 114 13.80 -12.16 -6.91
CA GLY A 114 14.39 -13.10 -5.98
C GLY A 114 13.77 -13.11 -4.58
N ASP A 115 13.09 -12.05 -4.17
CA ASP A 115 12.45 -11.97 -2.85
C ASP A 115 11.03 -12.55 -2.82
N GLY A 116 10.42 -12.76 -4.00
CA GLY A 116 9.14 -13.42 -4.18
C GLY A 116 7.90 -12.56 -3.91
N LEU A 117 8.02 -11.31 -3.46
CA LEU A 117 6.90 -10.36 -3.43
C LEU A 117 6.57 -9.95 -4.87
N SER A 118 5.29 -9.83 -5.21
CA SER A 118 4.91 -9.30 -6.53
C SER A 118 3.45 -8.88 -6.62
N PHE A 119 3.12 -8.14 -7.68
CA PHE A 119 1.73 -7.96 -8.11
C PHE A 119 1.24 -9.14 -8.98
N TYR A 120 1.58 -10.37 -8.57
CA TYR A 120 1.26 -11.63 -9.26
C TYR A 120 1.88 -11.77 -10.67
N GLN A 121 3.16 -11.43 -10.81
CA GLN A 121 3.90 -11.53 -12.08
C GLN A 121 3.86 -12.90 -12.82
N PRO A 122 3.91 -14.07 -12.16
CA PRO A 122 4.01 -15.34 -12.90
C PRO A 122 2.71 -15.80 -13.58
N GLY A 123 1.59 -15.11 -13.38
CA GLY A 123 0.26 -15.54 -13.85
C GLY A 123 -0.40 -14.62 -14.88
N ASP A 124 -1.54 -15.07 -15.39
CA ASP A 124 -2.43 -14.23 -16.20
C ASP A 124 -3.15 -13.22 -15.29
N LYS A 125 -2.90 -11.93 -15.51
CA LYS A 125 -3.47 -10.81 -14.73
C LYS A 125 -4.78 -10.29 -15.30
N THR A 126 -5.31 -10.92 -16.36
CA THR A 126 -6.54 -10.47 -17.03
C THR A 126 -7.69 -10.32 -16.03
N GLY A 127 -8.16 -9.08 -15.88
CA GLY A 127 -9.28 -8.77 -14.98
C GLY A 127 -8.92 -8.72 -13.49
N MET A 128 -7.65 -8.77 -13.11
CA MET A 128 -7.21 -8.65 -11.71
C MET A 128 -6.77 -7.24 -11.32
N ILE A 129 -6.30 -6.45 -12.29
CA ILE A 129 -5.79 -5.10 -12.06
C ILE A 129 -6.77 -4.09 -12.66
N HIS A 130 -7.23 -3.15 -11.84
CA HIS A 130 -8.17 -2.10 -12.24
C HIS A 130 -7.81 -0.76 -11.61
N SER A 131 -8.15 0.32 -12.30
CA SER A 131 -8.13 1.65 -11.69
C SER A 131 -9.33 2.50 -12.11
N ASN A 132 -9.75 3.40 -11.22
CA ASN A 132 -10.50 4.58 -11.63
C ASN A 132 -9.54 5.80 -11.61
N GLY A 133 -9.83 6.83 -12.41
CA GLY A 133 -8.98 8.02 -12.54
C GLY A 133 -7.82 7.86 -13.53
N PHE A 134 -7.32 6.65 -13.75
CA PHE A 134 -6.28 6.32 -14.75
C PHE A 134 -6.79 5.26 -15.74
N LYS A 135 -6.34 5.32 -16.98
CA LYS A 135 -6.84 4.49 -18.09
C LYS A 135 -5.97 3.27 -18.37
N GLU A 136 -4.70 3.37 -18.03
CA GLU A 136 -3.67 2.41 -18.41
C GLU A 136 -2.80 2.11 -17.20
N TYR A 137 -2.26 0.90 -17.14
CA TYR A 137 -1.21 0.53 -16.20
C TYR A 137 -0.07 -0.20 -16.93
N SER A 138 1.12 -0.20 -16.36
CA SER A 138 2.27 -1.00 -16.79
C SER A 138 3.00 -1.55 -15.57
N ASP A 139 3.37 -2.83 -15.65
CA ASP A 139 4.04 -3.63 -14.63
C ASP A 139 5.32 -4.30 -15.16
N ASP A 140 5.82 -3.84 -16.32
CA ASP A 140 7.02 -4.34 -17.02
C ASP A 140 8.33 -3.81 -16.38
N PHE A 141 8.36 -3.60 -15.07
CA PHE A 141 9.44 -2.89 -14.39
C PHE A 141 10.53 -3.79 -13.81
N GLU A 142 10.75 -4.97 -14.41
CA GLU A 142 11.84 -5.89 -14.06
C GLU A 142 13.20 -5.16 -13.97
N PRO A 143 14.00 -5.38 -12.90
CA PRO A 143 13.82 -6.42 -11.89
C PRO A 143 12.81 -6.07 -10.79
N TYR A 144 12.22 -4.87 -10.79
CA TYR A 144 11.45 -4.34 -9.67
C TYR A 144 9.97 -4.72 -9.68
N ASP A 145 9.43 -5.01 -8.50
CA ASP A 145 8.01 -5.19 -8.27
C ASP A 145 7.27 -3.86 -8.20
N ARG A 146 7.18 -3.20 -9.36
CA ARG A 146 6.57 -1.88 -9.53
C ARG A 146 5.47 -1.91 -10.57
N MET A 147 4.41 -1.16 -10.28
CA MET A 147 3.29 -0.92 -11.20
C MET A 147 3.02 0.58 -11.30
N VAL A 148 2.73 1.08 -12.50
CA VAL A 148 2.46 2.51 -12.75
C VAL A 148 1.15 2.68 -13.50
N PHE A 149 0.25 3.50 -12.96
CA PHE A 149 -1.02 3.88 -13.56
C PHE A 149 -0.94 5.27 -14.22
N ARG A 150 -1.47 5.41 -15.45
CA ARG A 150 -1.34 6.61 -16.30
C ARG A 150 -2.57 6.87 -17.17
N GLY A 151 -2.50 7.92 -17.99
CA GLY A 151 -3.52 8.24 -19.01
C GLY A 151 -4.76 8.92 -18.44
N GLY A 152 -4.64 9.55 -17.26
CA GLY A 152 -5.73 10.23 -16.58
C GLY A 152 -5.25 11.33 -15.64
N GLN A 153 -6.16 11.85 -14.83
CA GLN A 153 -5.88 12.93 -13.89
C GLN A 153 -6.77 12.83 -12.66
N VAL A 154 -6.19 13.04 -11.48
CA VAL A 154 -6.92 13.12 -10.21
C VAL A 154 -6.74 14.52 -9.65
N ASP A 155 -7.79 15.34 -9.74
CA ASP A 155 -7.77 16.72 -9.24
C ASP A 155 -7.70 16.78 -7.70
N PRO A 156 -7.25 17.91 -7.12
CA PRO A 156 -7.30 18.12 -5.68
C PRO A 156 -8.72 17.90 -5.11
N ARG A 157 -8.78 17.15 -4.00
CA ARG A 157 -9.99 16.66 -3.30
C ARG A 157 -10.78 15.58 -4.04
N ALA A 158 -10.35 15.18 -5.24
CA ALA A 158 -10.86 13.99 -5.90
C ALA A 158 -10.19 12.73 -5.34
N ASN A 159 -10.59 11.56 -5.83
CA ASN A 159 -9.97 10.29 -5.45
C ASN A 159 -9.77 9.40 -6.68
N ALA A 160 -8.74 8.56 -6.61
CA ALA A 160 -8.56 7.39 -7.47
C ALA A 160 -8.71 6.10 -6.66
N THR A 161 -9.05 5.02 -7.34
CA THR A 161 -9.08 3.67 -6.81
C THR A 161 -8.16 2.80 -7.63
N PHE A 162 -7.43 1.93 -6.98
CA PHE A 162 -6.53 0.96 -7.59
C PHE A 162 -6.80 -0.39 -6.97
N GLU A 163 -7.00 -1.40 -7.79
CA GLU A 163 -7.24 -2.77 -7.36
C GLU A 163 -6.22 -3.68 -7.99
N PHE A 164 -5.60 -4.55 -7.19
CA PHE A 164 -4.57 -5.48 -7.64
C PHE A 164 -4.35 -6.60 -6.61
N PRO A 165 -3.85 -7.77 -7.05
CA PRO A 165 -3.39 -8.81 -6.15
C PRO A 165 -2.04 -8.45 -5.55
N VAL A 166 -1.82 -8.84 -4.30
CA VAL A 166 -0.51 -8.89 -3.65
C VAL A 166 -0.15 -10.36 -3.50
N ALA A 167 1.00 -10.77 -4.02
CA ALA A 167 1.51 -12.13 -3.96
C ALA A 167 2.86 -12.18 -3.24
N ASP A 168 3.15 -13.31 -2.62
CA ASP A 168 4.41 -13.59 -1.95
C ASP A 168 4.73 -15.09 -2.02
N PHE A 169 5.79 -15.42 -2.75
CA PHE A 169 6.30 -16.79 -2.88
C PHE A 169 7.36 -17.15 -1.83
N THR A 170 7.82 -16.19 -1.01
CA THR A 170 8.66 -16.41 0.16
C THR A 170 8.09 -15.69 1.40
N PRO A 171 6.94 -16.15 1.94
CA PRO A 171 6.09 -15.40 2.87
C PRO A 171 6.81 -14.57 3.94
N LYS A 172 6.63 -13.25 3.86
CA LYS A 172 7.14 -12.27 4.82
C LYS A 172 6.08 -11.92 5.85
N ARG A 173 6.51 -11.67 7.09
CA ARG A 173 5.63 -11.15 8.18
C ARG A 173 5.42 -9.66 8.11
N LEU A 174 6.35 -8.95 7.48
CA LEU A 174 6.40 -7.51 7.36
C LEU A 174 6.93 -7.20 5.96
N PHE A 175 6.20 -6.38 5.24
CA PHE A 175 6.60 -5.85 3.95
C PHE A 175 5.93 -4.49 3.75
N TYR A 176 6.27 -3.80 2.67
CA TYR A 176 5.92 -2.42 2.46
C TYR A 176 5.30 -2.22 1.08
N LEU A 177 4.38 -1.26 0.99
CA LEU A 177 3.82 -0.77 -0.26
C LEU A 177 4.16 0.71 -0.39
N VAL A 178 5.12 1.03 -1.23
CA VAL A 178 5.44 2.41 -1.62
C VAL A 178 4.37 2.90 -2.57
N GLN A 179 3.94 4.13 -2.37
CA GLN A 179 2.89 4.81 -3.13
C GLN A 179 3.42 6.17 -3.58
N ASP A 180 3.49 6.38 -4.90
CA ASP A 180 4.12 7.54 -5.52
C ASP A 180 3.13 8.26 -6.47
N PRO A 181 2.32 9.21 -5.95
CA PRO A 181 1.53 10.11 -6.77
C PRO A 181 2.41 11.15 -7.48
N ARG A 182 2.20 11.33 -8.79
CA ARG A 182 3.03 12.25 -9.60
C ARG A 182 2.26 13.44 -10.14
N ILE A 183 2.87 14.62 -10.07
CA ILE A 183 2.32 15.88 -10.60
C ILE A 183 2.87 16.19 -12.01
N PRO A 184 2.23 17.06 -12.81
CA PRO A 184 2.68 17.38 -14.18
C PRO A 184 4.13 17.87 -14.35
N SER A 185 4.78 18.35 -13.30
CA SER A 185 6.14 18.87 -13.31
C SER A 185 7.16 17.99 -12.58
N SER A 186 6.80 16.73 -12.32
CA SER A 186 7.67 15.78 -11.60
C SER A 186 8.76 15.17 -12.47
#